data_AF-A0A7R9Q2A1-F1
#
_entry.id   AF-A0A7R9Q2A1-F1
#
_cell.length_a   1.000
_cell.length_b   1.000
_cell.length_c   1.000
_cell.angle_alpha   90.00
_cell.angle_beta   90.00
_cell.angle_gamma   90.00
#
_symmetry.space_group_name_H-M   'P 1'
#
loop_
_entity.id
_entity.type
_entity.pdbx_description
1 polymer ?
#
loop_
_entity_poly.entity_id
_entity_poly.type
_entity_poly.pdbx_seq_one_letter_code
_entity_poly.pdbx_strand_id
1 'polypeptide(L)'
;MNIAFFDFKELVDRDIVTQLFMQHKSATVFAPINSAIVKLENKRLHKDVLDKVASYHAVGLVVKKDAFPYNVSSALQEAAPLYLNYKERRPIGHHEYFQQDTKEFYVNNAKIIKEYSLKGTGGEQILYIIDEALEPYIPSSPLPPFALELISNPGIYGIDERWDAYYQKITANKQESIFERPGYHTFFVPIGEVRPEAFDKYVVLGHVIPNNVLFLNVMG
;
A
#
# COMPACT_ATOMS: atom_id res chain seq x y z
N MET A 1 28.13 11.42 3.95
CA MET A 1 26.67 11.57 4.18
C MET A 1 26.03 10.25 3.79
N ASN A 2 25.36 9.56 4.72
CA ASN A 2 24.99 8.16 4.55
C ASN A 2 23.86 8.02 3.51
N ILE A 3 24.13 7.28 2.43
CA ILE A 3 23.46 7.32 1.13
C ILE A 3 22.22 6.39 1.13
N ALA A 4 21.28 6.58 2.04
CA ALA A 4 20.18 5.62 2.23
C ALA A 4 19.01 5.76 1.21
N PHE A 5 18.96 6.85 0.43
CA PHE A 5 17.82 7.21 -0.46
C PHE A 5 18.25 7.77 -1.82
N PHE A 6 19.49 7.54 -2.24
CA PHE A 6 20.02 8.11 -3.48
C PHE A 6 19.21 7.65 -4.70
N ASP A 7 18.81 6.38 -4.72
CA ASP A 7 18.08 5.78 -5.83
C ASP A 7 16.69 6.43 -5.99
N PHE A 8 15.98 6.67 -4.88
CA PHE A 8 14.70 7.38 -4.93
C PHE A 8 14.84 8.85 -5.33
N LYS A 9 15.92 9.51 -4.90
CA LYS A 9 16.20 10.89 -5.33
C LYS A 9 16.37 10.97 -6.84
N GLU A 10 17.03 10.00 -7.48
CA GLU A 10 17.16 9.99 -8.94
C GLU A 10 15.80 9.90 -9.65
N LEU A 11 14.84 9.14 -9.10
CA LEU A 11 13.48 9.07 -9.64
C LEU A 11 12.79 10.44 -9.51
N VAL A 12 12.92 11.10 -8.36
CA VAL A 12 12.36 12.43 -8.12
C VAL A 12 12.98 13.48 -9.05
N ASP A 13 14.30 13.42 -9.29
CA ASP A 13 15.01 14.35 -10.18
C ASP A 13 14.57 14.23 -11.65
N ARG A 14 13.96 13.10 -12.03
CA ARG A 14 13.39 12.86 -13.37
C ARG A 14 11.90 13.18 -13.46
N ASP A 15 11.21 13.23 -12.32
CA ASP A 15 9.76 13.48 -12.24
C ASP A 15 9.45 14.97 -12.00
N ILE A 16 9.10 15.66 -13.08
CA ILE A 16 8.75 17.08 -13.07
C ILE A 16 7.53 17.36 -12.19
N VAL A 17 6.53 16.45 -12.15
CA VAL A 17 5.32 16.65 -11.37
C VAL A 17 5.66 16.69 -9.89
N THR A 18 6.45 15.72 -9.42
CA THR A 18 6.92 15.66 -8.03
C THR A 18 7.74 16.89 -7.66
N GLN A 19 8.65 17.32 -8.54
CA GLN A 19 9.46 18.53 -8.32
C GLN A 19 8.60 19.79 -8.19
N LEU A 20 7.63 19.99 -9.09
CA LEU A 20 6.75 21.14 -9.06
C LEU A 20 5.90 21.18 -7.78
N PHE A 21 5.40 20.03 -7.32
CA PHE A 21 4.68 19.91 -6.05
C PHE A 21 5.56 20.34 -4.87
N MET A 22 6.77 19.80 -4.75
CA MET A 22 7.67 20.14 -3.66
C MET A 22 8.13 21.61 -3.70
N GLN A 23 8.28 22.19 -4.88
CA GLN A 23 8.76 23.58 -4.99
C GLN A 23 7.69 24.62 -4.61
N HIS A 24 6.40 24.34 -4.87
CA HIS A 24 5.34 25.34 -4.80
C HIS A 24 4.26 25.06 -3.76
N LYS A 25 4.24 23.85 -3.18
CA LYS A 25 3.21 23.45 -2.21
C LYS A 25 3.84 22.86 -0.96
N SER A 26 3.04 22.85 0.10
CA SER A 26 3.31 22.01 1.25
C SER A 26 3.04 20.55 0.86
N ALA A 27 3.88 19.62 1.29
CA ALA A 27 3.89 18.27 0.75
C ALA A 27 4.34 17.22 1.76
N THR A 28 3.89 15.99 1.56
CA THR A 28 4.41 14.81 2.24
C THR A 28 5.04 13.90 1.22
N VAL A 29 6.26 13.45 1.47
CA VAL A 29 6.98 12.51 0.60
C VAL A 29 7.30 11.27 1.40
N PHE A 30 6.91 10.12 0.87
CA PHE A 30 7.28 8.82 1.41
C PHE A 30 8.49 8.30 0.63
N ALA A 31 9.70 8.45 1.15
CA ALA A 31 10.92 8.02 0.47
C ALA A 31 11.31 6.58 0.90
N PRO A 32 11.28 5.60 -0.02
CA PRO A 32 11.74 4.25 0.26
C PRO A 32 13.26 4.19 0.41
N ILE A 33 13.72 3.28 1.28
CA ILE A 33 15.15 2.91 1.36
C ILE A 33 15.64 2.32 0.02
N ASN A 34 16.92 2.49 -0.30
CA ASN A 34 17.51 1.99 -1.55
C ASN A 34 17.21 0.49 -1.81
N SER A 35 17.30 -0.36 -0.78
CA SER A 35 17.01 -1.79 -0.94
C SER A 35 15.57 -2.09 -1.36
N ALA A 36 14.62 -1.20 -1.06
CA ALA A 36 13.25 -1.29 -1.53
C ALA A 36 13.11 -0.86 -3.00
N ILE A 37 13.84 0.18 -3.44
CA ILE A 37 13.90 0.56 -4.86
C ILE A 37 14.52 -0.54 -5.70
N VAL A 38 15.64 -1.12 -5.28
CA VAL A 38 16.26 -2.26 -5.99
C VAL A 38 15.30 -3.45 -6.11
N LYS A 39 14.51 -3.75 -5.06
CA LYS A 39 13.47 -4.79 -5.13
C LYS A 39 12.39 -4.44 -6.15
N LEU A 40 11.94 -3.19 -6.19
CA LEU A 40 10.94 -2.70 -7.12
C LEU A 40 11.42 -2.83 -8.58
N GLU A 41 12.65 -2.42 -8.87
CA GLU A 41 13.24 -2.51 -10.21
C GLU A 41 13.37 -3.97 -10.70
N ASN A 42 13.66 -4.90 -9.77
CA ASN A 42 13.74 -6.32 -10.07
C ASN A 42 12.39 -6.97 -10.40
N LYS A 43 11.25 -6.33 -10.08
CA LYS A 43 9.90 -6.88 -10.32
C LYS A 43 9.46 -6.93 -11.79
N ARG A 44 10.36 -6.73 -12.77
CA ARG A 44 10.02 -6.67 -14.22
C ARG A 44 8.83 -5.74 -14.52
N LEU A 45 8.70 -4.66 -13.75
CA LEU A 45 7.64 -3.68 -13.98
C LEU A 45 7.81 -3.04 -15.36
N HIS A 46 6.70 -2.73 -16.00
CA HIS A 46 6.72 -1.91 -17.22
C HIS A 46 7.38 -0.57 -16.92
N LYS A 47 8.21 -0.08 -17.86
CA LYS A 47 8.92 1.19 -17.74
C LYS A 47 7.99 2.36 -17.39
N ASP A 48 6.79 2.37 -17.95
CA ASP A 48 5.76 3.38 -17.72
C ASP A 48 5.29 3.44 -16.26
N VAL A 49 5.44 2.35 -15.49
CA VAL A 49 5.16 2.29 -14.06
C VAL A 49 6.30 2.93 -13.27
N LEU A 50 7.56 2.61 -13.63
CA LEU A 50 8.75 3.15 -12.97
C LEU A 50 8.83 4.68 -13.07
N ASP A 51 8.47 5.24 -14.23
CA ASP A 51 8.47 6.69 -14.46
C ASP A 51 7.42 7.44 -13.61
N LYS A 52 6.44 6.73 -13.05
CA LYS A 52 5.36 7.28 -12.20
C LYS A 52 5.58 7.07 -10.70
N VAL A 53 6.63 6.34 -10.32
CA VAL A 53 6.91 5.96 -8.93
C VAL A 53 7.05 7.18 -8.03
N ALA A 54 7.83 8.18 -8.43
CA ALA A 54 8.07 9.37 -7.61
C ALA A 54 6.77 10.12 -7.28
N SER A 55 5.93 10.40 -8.29
CA SER A 55 4.63 11.05 -8.11
C SER A 55 3.69 10.26 -7.21
N TYR A 56 3.74 8.93 -7.25
CA TYR A 56 2.91 8.09 -6.38
C TYR A 56 3.34 8.13 -4.91
N HIS A 57 4.62 8.43 -4.65
CA HIS A 57 5.18 8.58 -3.31
C HIS A 57 5.04 10.00 -2.73
N ALA A 58 4.50 10.95 -3.50
CA ALA A 58 4.30 12.33 -3.07
C ALA A 58 2.82 12.61 -2.84
N VAL A 59 2.52 13.43 -1.84
CA VAL A 59 1.18 13.92 -1.52
C VAL A 59 1.22 15.43 -1.44
N GLY A 60 0.25 16.09 -2.09
CA GLY A 60 0.15 17.55 -2.20
C GLY A 60 -0.31 18.30 -0.95
N LEU A 61 -0.18 17.69 0.23
CA LEU A 61 -0.51 18.26 1.53
C LEU A 61 0.36 17.65 2.63
N VAL A 62 0.39 18.30 3.79
CA VAL A 62 1.13 17.84 4.96
C VAL A 62 0.28 16.85 5.75
N VAL A 63 0.75 15.61 5.85
CA VAL A 63 0.10 14.52 6.59
C VAL A 63 0.96 14.25 7.82
N LYS A 64 0.45 14.55 9.01
CA LYS A 64 1.15 14.34 10.29
C LYS A 64 0.63 13.11 11.00
N LYS A 65 1.51 12.36 11.66
CA LYS A 65 1.19 11.11 12.39
C LYS A 65 0.10 11.24 13.45
N ASP A 66 -0.01 12.41 14.08
CA ASP A 66 -1.06 12.72 15.06
C ASP A 66 -2.46 12.79 14.45
N ALA A 67 -2.55 13.03 13.14
CA ALA A 67 -3.78 13.17 12.38
C ALA A 67 -3.73 12.40 11.04
N PHE A 68 -3.26 11.15 11.05
CA PHE A 68 -3.30 10.29 9.86
C PHE A 68 -4.74 10.10 9.39
N PRO A 69 -5.13 10.61 8.21
CA PRO A 69 -6.40 10.28 7.61
C PRO A 69 -6.38 8.81 7.18
N TYR A 70 -7.54 8.19 6.98
CA TYR A 70 -7.61 6.79 6.56
C TYR A 70 -6.94 6.54 5.18
N ASN A 71 -7.08 7.51 4.27
CA ASN A 71 -6.40 7.50 2.98
C ASN A 71 -6.13 8.92 2.48
N VAL A 72 -5.22 9.03 1.51
CA VAL A 72 -4.88 10.26 0.78
C VAL A 72 -4.61 9.98 -0.69
N SER A 73 -4.95 10.92 -1.57
CA SER A 73 -4.53 10.86 -2.97
C SER A 73 -3.07 11.27 -3.10
N SER A 74 -2.30 10.51 -3.89
CA SER A 74 -0.94 10.90 -4.26
C SER A 74 -0.93 12.00 -5.33
N ALA A 75 0.25 12.51 -5.67
CA ALA A 75 0.44 13.48 -6.75
C ALA A 75 0.24 12.84 -8.14
N LEU A 76 0.31 11.51 -8.23
CA LEU A 76 -0.01 10.76 -9.44
C LEU A 76 -1.54 10.73 -9.63
N GLN A 77 -2.02 11.41 -10.67
CA GLN A 77 -3.43 11.43 -11.01
C GLN A 77 -3.94 10.03 -11.39
N GLU A 78 -5.21 9.77 -11.07
CA GLU A 78 -5.93 8.52 -11.39
C GLU A 78 -5.38 7.24 -10.73
N ALA A 79 -4.29 7.34 -9.96
CA ALA A 79 -3.81 6.23 -9.18
C ALA A 79 -4.72 5.94 -7.98
N ALA A 80 -4.70 4.70 -7.51
CA ALA A 80 -5.34 4.31 -6.27
C ALA A 80 -4.85 5.19 -5.09
N PRO A 81 -5.69 5.45 -4.08
CA PRO A 81 -5.27 6.23 -2.93
C PRO A 81 -4.22 5.48 -2.10
N LEU A 82 -3.37 6.24 -1.41
CA LEU A 82 -2.49 5.72 -0.38
C LEU A 82 -3.29 5.54 0.91
N TYR A 83 -3.28 4.35 1.48
CA TYR A 83 -3.91 4.07 2.77
C TYR A 83 -2.91 4.32 3.88
N LEU A 84 -3.34 4.95 4.96
CA LEU A 84 -2.48 5.26 6.09
C LEU A 84 -3.07 4.60 7.33
N ASN A 85 -2.20 3.99 8.14
CA ASN A 85 -2.64 3.31 9.35
C ASN A 85 -1.53 3.29 10.40
N TYR A 86 -1.89 2.93 11.63
CA TYR A 86 -0.94 2.69 12.71
C TYR A 86 -1.31 1.44 13.50
N LYS A 87 -0.30 0.82 14.09
CA LYS A 87 -0.43 -0.30 15.04
C LYS A 87 0.03 0.17 16.40
N GLU A 88 -0.81 -0.05 17.42
CA GLU A 88 -0.36 0.11 18.80
C GLU A 88 0.47 -1.09 19.22
N ARG A 89 1.72 -0.86 19.60
CA ARG A 89 2.55 -1.83 20.31
C ARG A 89 1.97 -2.03 21.70
N ARG A 90 1.44 -3.22 21.95
CA ARG A 90 1.10 -3.64 23.32
C ARG A 90 2.41 -3.87 24.09
N PRO A 91 2.56 -3.34 25.31
CA PRO A 91 3.74 -3.63 26.12
C PRO A 91 3.83 -5.14 26.35
N ILE A 92 4.94 -5.76 25.96
CA ILE A 92 5.21 -7.16 26.26
C ILE A 92 5.91 -7.18 27.63
N GLY A 93 5.12 -7.30 28.70
CA GLY A 93 5.60 -7.45 30.07
C GLY A 93 5.71 -6.14 30.86
N HIS A 94 5.84 -6.29 32.19
CA HIS A 94 5.79 -5.21 33.19
C HIS A 94 7.03 -4.29 33.24
N HIS A 95 7.91 -4.29 32.23
CA HIS A 95 9.25 -3.69 32.31
C HIS A 95 9.59 -2.60 31.28
N GLU A 96 8.64 -2.10 30.49
CA GLU A 96 8.91 -1.02 29.52
C GLU A 96 8.26 0.31 29.93
N TYR A 97 8.85 0.98 30.92
CA TYR A 97 8.42 2.32 31.36
C TYR A 97 9.05 3.48 30.56
N PHE A 98 9.83 3.22 29.50
CA PHE A 98 10.65 4.26 28.83
C PHE A 98 10.76 4.20 27.29
N GLN A 99 9.78 3.65 26.56
CA GLN A 99 9.77 3.78 25.09
C GLN A 99 8.62 4.68 24.62
N GLN A 100 8.98 5.82 23.99
CA GLN A 100 8.08 6.90 23.61
C GLN A 100 7.22 6.64 22.37
N ASP A 101 7.47 5.59 21.59
CA ASP A 101 6.62 5.24 20.44
C ASP A 101 5.92 3.91 20.66
N THR A 102 4.75 3.98 21.32
CA THR A 102 3.79 2.87 21.39
C THR A 102 3.07 2.65 20.06
N LYS A 103 3.40 3.39 19.00
CA LYS A 103 2.74 3.31 17.70
C LYS A 103 3.74 3.10 16.57
N GLU A 104 3.46 2.13 15.72
CA GLU A 104 4.13 1.93 14.43
C GLU A 104 3.22 2.46 13.32
N PHE A 105 3.75 3.26 12.40
CA PHE A 105 2.96 3.92 11.35
C PHE A 105 3.27 3.33 9.98
N TYR A 106 2.27 3.29 9.12
CA TYR A 106 2.33 2.61 7.83
C TYR A 106 1.64 3.44 6.74
N VAL A 107 2.17 3.34 5.53
CA VAL A 107 1.54 3.79 4.29
C VAL A 107 1.46 2.60 3.33
N ASN A 108 0.25 2.20 2.96
CA ASN A 108 -0.03 0.88 2.42
C ASN A 108 0.67 -0.19 3.29
N ASN A 109 1.43 -1.11 2.68
CA ASN A 109 2.20 -2.12 3.40
C ASN A 109 3.57 -1.62 3.93
N ALA A 110 3.99 -0.41 3.60
CA ALA A 110 5.31 0.10 3.94
C ALA A 110 5.31 0.75 5.34
N LYS A 111 6.22 0.31 6.21
CA LYS A 111 6.41 0.88 7.55
C LYS A 111 7.21 2.17 7.46
N ILE A 112 6.76 3.20 8.18
CA ILE A 112 7.49 4.44 8.37
C ILE A 112 8.58 4.22 9.42
N ILE A 113 9.84 4.30 8.99
CA ILE A 113 11.04 4.11 9.82
C ILE A 113 11.47 5.44 10.45
N LYS A 114 11.43 6.53 9.69
CA LYS A 114 11.90 7.86 10.13
C LYS A 114 11.00 8.96 9.60
N GLU A 115 11.09 10.10 10.25
CA GLU A 115 10.35 11.31 9.90
C GLU A 115 11.29 12.52 9.97
N TYR A 116 11.15 13.41 9.00
CA TYR A 116 11.82 14.70 8.99
C TYR A 116 10.79 15.78 8.66
N SER A 117 10.62 16.72 9.58
CA SER A 117 9.91 17.97 9.30
C SER A 117 10.88 18.96 8.65
N LEU A 118 10.52 19.42 7.46
CA LEU A 118 11.31 20.30 6.62
C LEU A 118 10.49 21.56 6.31
N LYS A 119 11.19 22.63 5.95
CA LYS A 119 10.58 23.86 5.44
C LYS A 119 11.12 24.11 4.04
N GLY A 120 10.30 23.77 3.04
CA GLY A 120 10.62 24.01 1.64
C GLY A 120 10.20 25.40 1.18
N THR A 121 10.52 25.74 -0.07
CA THR A 121 10.07 26.97 -0.72
C THR A 121 8.56 27.07 -0.82
N GLY A 122 7.88 25.93 -0.98
CA GLY A 122 6.42 25.82 -1.07
C GLY A 122 5.68 25.71 0.27
N GLY A 123 6.40 25.75 1.40
CA GLY A 123 5.81 25.67 2.75
C GLY A 123 6.33 24.50 3.59
N GLU A 124 5.51 24.02 4.51
CA GLU A 124 5.85 22.89 5.38
C GLU A 124 5.94 21.60 4.57
N GLN A 125 6.95 20.79 4.85
CA GLN A 125 7.18 19.52 4.17
C GLN A 125 7.49 18.43 5.19
N ILE A 126 6.97 17.24 4.95
CA ILE A 126 7.30 16.07 5.75
C ILE A 126 7.90 15.01 4.85
N LEU A 127 9.06 14.52 5.23
CA LEU A 127 9.70 13.37 4.61
C LEU A 127 9.57 12.18 5.56
N TYR A 128 8.79 11.17 5.14
CA TYR A 128 8.73 9.88 5.79
C TYR A 128 9.65 8.90 5.08
N ILE A 129 10.52 8.25 5.82
CA ILE A 129 11.32 7.15 5.29
C ILE A 129 10.55 5.86 5.45
N ILE A 130 10.40 5.07 4.39
CA ILE A 130 9.66 3.81 4.38
C ILE A 130 10.54 2.61 4.01
N ASP A 131 10.20 1.43 4.53
CA ASP A 131 10.98 0.19 4.37
C ASP A 131 10.65 -0.60 3.08
N GLU A 132 9.58 -0.25 2.39
CA GLU A 132 9.10 -0.85 1.14
C GLU A 132 8.71 0.26 0.15
N ALA A 133 8.85 0.00 -1.15
CA ALA A 133 8.46 0.95 -2.18
C ALA A 133 6.96 0.82 -2.49
N LEU A 134 6.28 1.95 -2.64
CA LEU A 134 4.87 2.00 -3.00
C LEU A 134 4.71 1.74 -4.51
N GLU A 135 3.91 0.74 -4.84
CA GLU A 135 3.64 0.37 -6.23
C GLU A 135 2.41 1.13 -6.74
N PRO A 136 2.56 1.99 -7.77
CA PRO A 136 1.42 2.68 -8.34
C PRO A 136 0.52 1.69 -9.06
N TYR A 137 -0.76 1.73 -8.71
CA TYR A 137 -1.81 1.03 -9.44
C TYR A 137 -2.75 2.07 -10.04
N ILE A 138 -2.82 2.08 -11.38
CA ILE A 138 -3.78 2.89 -12.13
C ILE A 138 -4.81 1.89 -12.67
N PRO A 139 -6.06 1.93 -12.19
CA PRO A 139 -7.09 1.01 -12.65
C PRO A 139 -7.38 1.27 -14.14
N SER A 140 -7.61 0.20 -14.89
CA SER A 140 -8.05 0.28 -16.29
C SER A 140 -9.52 0.70 -16.44
N SER A 141 -10.26 0.72 -15.32
CA SER A 141 -11.66 1.12 -15.22
C SER A 141 -11.79 2.29 -14.23
N PRO A 142 -12.70 3.27 -14.48
CA PRO A 142 -12.94 4.38 -13.55
C PRO A 142 -13.60 3.91 -12.24
N LEU A 143 -14.16 2.69 -12.20
CA LEU A 143 -14.71 2.11 -10.99
C LEU A 143 -13.68 1.13 -10.38
N PRO A 144 -13.39 1.24 -9.08
CA PRO A 144 -12.55 0.25 -8.41
C PRO A 144 -13.25 -1.11 -8.48
N PRO A 145 -12.50 -2.20 -8.75
CA PRO A 145 -13.11 -3.50 -8.90
C PRO A 145 -13.65 -4.02 -7.56
N PHE A 146 -14.70 -4.82 -7.63
CA PHE A 146 -15.05 -5.67 -6.50
C PHE A 146 -14.01 -6.77 -6.33
N ALA A 147 -13.88 -7.32 -5.12
CA ALA A 147 -12.94 -8.40 -4.87
C ALA A 147 -13.25 -9.63 -5.73
N LEU A 148 -14.53 -9.89 -6.01
CA LEU A 148 -14.93 -10.97 -6.91
C LEU A 148 -14.39 -10.76 -8.33
N GLU A 149 -14.45 -9.53 -8.85
CA GLU A 149 -13.96 -9.19 -10.17
C GLU A 149 -12.44 -9.42 -10.27
N LEU A 150 -11.70 -8.93 -9.27
CA LEU A 150 -10.27 -9.14 -9.13
C LEU A 150 -9.88 -10.63 -9.06
N ILE A 151 -10.62 -11.42 -8.26
CA ILE A 151 -10.38 -12.86 -8.11
C ILE A 151 -10.72 -13.62 -9.40
N SER A 152 -11.77 -13.20 -10.11
CA SER A 152 -12.24 -13.85 -11.33
C SER A 152 -11.31 -13.60 -12.53
N ASN A 153 -10.61 -12.46 -12.56
CA ASN A 153 -9.74 -12.08 -13.65
C ASN A 153 -8.51 -11.27 -13.17
N PRO A 154 -7.57 -11.92 -12.48
CA PRO A 154 -6.38 -11.25 -11.92
C PRO A 154 -5.53 -10.58 -13.01
N GLY A 155 -5.47 -11.16 -14.21
CA GLY A 155 -4.64 -10.66 -15.31
C GLY A 155 -5.02 -9.25 -15.80
N ILE A 156 -6.30 -8.86 -15.73
CA ILE A 156 -6.73 -7.48 -16.08
C ILE A 156 -6.10 -6.44 -15.14
N TYR A 157 -5.72 -6.86 -13.94
CA TYR A 157 -5.14 -6.01 -12.91
C TYR A 157 -3.63 -6.19 -12.75
N GLY A 158 -2.97 -6.87 -13.69
CA GLY A 158 -1.52 -7.11 -13.66
C GLY A 158 -1.09 -8.09 -12.57
N ILE A 159 -2.00 -8.97 -12.15
CA ILE A 159 -1.76 -10.03 -11.17
C ILE A 159 -1.56 -11.33 -11.95
N ASP A 160 -0.39 -11.95 -11.77
CA ASP A 160 0.01 -13.18 -12.48
C ASP A 160 -0.37 -14.45 -11.70
N GLU A 161 -0.89 -14.30 -10.47
CA GLU A 161 -1.30 -15.37 -9.60
C GLU A 161 -2.52 -16.13 -10.14
N ARG A 162 -2.46 -17.45 -10.01
CA ARG A 162 -3.57 -18.34 -10.36
C ARG A 162 -4.56 -18.45 -9.21
N TRP A 163 -5.68 -17.74 -9.35
CA TRP A 163 -6.80 -17.75 -8.40
C TRP A 163 -8.04 -18.48 -8.92
N ASP A 164 -7.94 -19.14 -10.10
CA ASP A 164 -9.03 -19.85 -10.76
C ASP A 164 -9.66 -20.93 -9.88
N ALA A 165 -8.83 -21.70 -9.17
CA ALA A 165 -9.31 -22.74 -8.26
C ALA A 165 -10.12 -22.17 -7.08
N TYR A 166 -9.70 -21.02 -6.53
CA TYR A 166 -10.43 -20.39 -5.43
C TYR A 166 -11.73 -19.76 -5.90
N TYR A 167 -11.72 -19.08 -7.06
CA TYR A 167 -12.93 -18.54 -7.68
C TYR A 167 -14.00 -19.63 -7.86
N GLN A 168 -13.62 -20.80 -8.38
CA GLN A 168 -14.54 -21.95 -8.51
C GLN A 168 -15.15 -22.38 -7.17
N LYS A 169 -14.41 -22.27 -6.06
CA LYS A 169 -14.93 -22.60 -4.72
C LYS A 169 -15.89 -21.55 -4.19
N ILE A 170 -15.68 -20.28 -4.48
CA ILE A 170 -16.64 -19.21 -4.16
C ILE A 170 -17.97 -19.50 -4.86
N THR A 171 -17.94 -19.78 -6.17
CA THR A 171 -19.13 -20.05 -6.98
C THR A 171 -19.84 -21.34 -6.57
N ALA A 172 -19.09 -22.44 -6.39
CA ALA A 172 -19.67 -23.72 -5.99
C ALA A 172 -20.39 -23.64 -4.63
N ASN A 173 -19.92 -22.79 -3.71
CA ASN A 173 -20.53 -22.57 -2.40
C ASN A 173 -21.53 -21.40 -2.37
N LYS A 174 -21.80 -20.75 -3.50
CA LYS A 174 -22.72 -19.59 -3.63
C LYS A 174 -22.38 -18.43 -2.69
N GLN A 175 -21.08 -18.08 -2.59
CA GLN A 175 -20.59 -17.03 -1.69
C GLN A 175 -20.19 -15.73 -2.41
N GLU A 176 -20.52 -15.56 -3.69
CA GLU A 176 -20.16 -14.41 -4.54
C GLU A 176 -20.53 -13.07 -3.89
N SER A 177 -21.76 -12.97 -3.37
CA SER A 177 -22.30 -11.75 -2.75
C SER A 177 -21.47 -11.16 -1.60
N ILE A 178 -20.52 -11.92 -1.04
CA ILE A 178 -19.64 -11.48 0.04
C ILE A 178 -18.40 -10.76 -0.52
N PHE A 179 -17.93 -11.19 -1.69
CA PHE A 179 -16.81 -10.61 -2.41
C PHE A 179 -17.23 -9.41 -3.28
N GLU A 180 -18.53 -9.19 -3.43
CA GLU A 180 -19.13 -8.01 -4.08
C GLU A 180 -19.55 -6.92 -3.09
N ARG A 181 -19.32 -7.10 -1.78
CA ARG A 181 -19.74 -6.10 -0.79
C ARG A 181 -18.85 -4.86 -0.91
N PRO A 182 -19.47 -3.66 -0.94
CA PRO A 182 -18.72 -2.43 -0.83
C PRO A 182 -18.17 -2.29 0.60
N GLY A 183 -16.93 -1.83 0.71
CA GLY A 183 -16.30 -1.57 1.98
C GLY A 183 -14.82 -1.92 1.99
N TYR A 184 -14.23 -1.70 3.15
CA TYR A 184 -12.81 -1.95 3.40
C TYR A 184 -12.64 -3.36 3.93
N HIS A 185 -12.46 -4.33 3.05
CA HIS A 185 -12.36 -5.75 3.43
C HIS A 185 -10.94 -6.27 3.20
N THR A 186 -10.51 -7.26 3.99
CA THR A 186 -9.30 -8.02 3.72
C THR A 186 -9.69 -9.40 3.22
N PHE A 187 -9.14 -9.79 2.07
CA PHE A 187 -9.35 -11.11 1.47
C PHE A 187 -8.04 -11.88 1.49
N PHE A 188 -8.04 -13.07 2.07
CA PHE A 188 -6.96 -14.03 1.96
C PHE A 188 -7.27 -14.92 0.77
N VAL A 189 -6.52 -14.77 -0.31
CA VAL A 189 -6.76 -15.54 -1.54
C VAL A 189 -5.74 -16.67 -1.64
N PRO A 190 -6.15 -17.94 -1.51
CA PRO A 190 -5.26 -19.07 -1.75
C PRO A 190 -4.72 -19.05 -3.18
N ILE A 191 -3.42 -19.32 -3.33
CA ILE A 191 -2.75 -19.41 -4.64
C ILE A 191 -2.59 -20.89 -5.00
N GLY A 192 -2.87 -21.24 -6.25
CA GLY A 192 -2.66 -22.60 -6.77
C GLY A 192 -3.79 -23.57 -6.45
N GLU A 193 -3.45 -24.85 -6.24
CA GLU A 193 -4.47 -25.91 -6.06
C GLU A 193 -5.15 -25.83 -4.70
N VAL A 194 -6.48 -25.76 -4.73
CA VAL A 194 -7.33 -25.81 -3.55
C VAL A 194 -7.90 -27.22 -3.40
N ARG A 195 -7.57 -27.92 -2.31
CA ARG A 195 -8.05 -29.29 -2.07
C ARG A 195 -9.58 -29.32 -2.05
N PRO A 196 -10.24 -30.05 -2.98
CA PRO A 196 -11.67 -29.90 -3.21
C PRO A 196 -12.55 -30.23 -2.00
N GLU A 197 -12.14 -31.22 -1.20
CA GLU A 197 -12.89 -31.78 -0.07
C GLU A 197 -12.83 -30.90 1.19
N ALA A 198 -11.93 -29.92 1.23
CA ALA A 198 -11.67 -29.08 2.40
C ALA A 198 -12.29 -27.67 2.32
N PHE A 199 -12.94 -27.30 1.20
CA PHE A 199 -13.48 -25.95 0.98
C PHE A 199 -15.01 -25.96 0.92
N ASP A 200 -15.63 -26.02 2.11
CA ASP A 200 -17.04 -25.72 2.26
C ASP A 200 -17.29 -24.20 2.37
N LYS A 201 -18.57 -23.81 2.50
CA LYS A 201 -18.96 -22.40 2.64
C LYS A 201 -18.28 -21.70 3.82
N TYR A 202 -18.03 -22.39 4.94
CA TYR A 202 -17.44 -21.77 6.13
C TYR A 202 -15.95 -21.51 5.94
N VAL A 203 -15.26 -22.40 5.22
CA VAL A 203 -13.85 -22.19 4.85
C VAL A 203 -13.73 -20.99 3.92
N VAL A 204 -14.60 -20.86 2.90
CA VAL A 204 -14.62 -19.67 2.04
C VAL A 204 -14.84 -18.39 2.85
N LEU A 205 -15.79 -18.42 3.81
CA LEU A 205 -16.05 -17.28 4.69
C LEU A 205 -14.85 -16.93 5.59
N GLY A 206 -14.11 -17.93 6.07
CA GLY A 206 -12.93 -17.72 6.92
C GLY A 206 -11.78 -16.96 6.24
N HIS A 207 -11.81 -16.85 4.91
CA HIS A 207 -10.83 -16.10 4.13
C HIS A 207 -11.19 -14.62 3.95
N VAL A 208 -12.27 -14.14 4.57
CA VAL A 208 -12.71 -12.75 4.48
C VAL A 208 -12.75 -12.12 5.86
N ILE A 209 -12.04 -11.00 6.05
CA ILE A 209 -12.22 -10.13 7.21
C ILE A 209 -13.04 -8.92 6.78
N PRO A 210 -14.31 -8.83 7.22
CA PRO A 210 -15.16 -7.75 6.81
C PRO A 210 -14.81 -6.43 7.51
N ASN A 211 -14.87 -5.30 6.79
CA ASN A 211 -14.70 -3.95 7.33
C ASN A 211 -13.38 -3.75 8.10
N ASN A 212 -12.34 -4.45 7.68
CA ASN A 212 -10.98 -4.30 8.19
C ASN A 212 -9.98 -4.43 7.05
N VAL A 213 -9.00 -3.52 6.99
CA VAL A 213 -7.85 -3.59 6.08
C VAL A 213 -6.62 -3.94 6.89
N LEU A 214 -6.11 -5.14 6.66
CA LEU A 214 -4.89 -5.63 7.28
C LEU A 214 -3.72 -5.41 6.32
N PHE A 215 -2.67 -4.78 6.84
CA PHE A 215 -1.39 -4.71 6.15
C PHE A 215 -0.52 -5.88 6.62
N LEU A 216 0.00 -6.72 5.73
CA LEU A 216 0.67 -7.96 6.17
C LEU A 216 1.99 -7.69 6.89
N ASN A 217 2.66 -6.56 6.59
CA ASN A 217 3.81 -6.08 7.37
C ASN A 217 3.41 -5.48 8.75
N VAL A 218 2.11 -5.34 9.06
CA VAL A 218 1.65 -5.09 10.45
C VAL A 218 1.45 -6.39 11.24
N MET A 219 1.48 -7.56 10.59
CA MET A 219 1.32 -8.89 11.21
C MET A 219 2.66 -9.60 11.50
N GLY A 220 3.70 -8.84 11.84
CA GLY A 220 4.90 -9.40 12.47
C GLY A 220 4.61 -10.01 13.85
#